data_AF-A0A380FG09-F1
#
_entry.id   AF-A0A380FG09-F1
#
_cell.length_a   1.000
_cell.length_b   1.000
_cell.length_c   1.000
_cell.angle_alpha   90.00
_cell.angle_beta   90.00
_cell.angle_gamma   90.00
#
_symmetry.space_group_name_H-M   'P 1'
#
loop_
_entity.id
_entity.type
_entity.pdbx_description
1 polymer ?
#
loop_
_entity_poly.entity_id
_entity_poly.type
_entity_poly.pdbx_seq_one_letter_code
_entity_poly.pdbx_strand_id
1 'polypeptide(L)'
;MVFLSENETFARRCAEEGIKFIGPHVSHLDMFGDKVKARETAIKADLRVIPGTDGPIENYEAAVAFAETAGFPLMIKATSGGGGKGNAYCAYK
;
A
#
# COMPACT_ATOMS: atom_id res chain seq x y z
N MET A 1 -4.56 -2.86 -16.93
CA MET A 1 -4.85 -4.29 -16.68
C MET A 1 -3.76 -4.81 -15.76
N VAL A 2 -4.04 -5.01 -14.47
CA VAL A 2 -3.08 -5.57 -13.50
C VAL A 2 -3.65 -6.92 -13.11
N PHE A 3 -2.97 -8.01 -13.50
CA PHE A 3 -3.35 -9.38 -13.20
C PHE A 3 -2.42 -9.92 -12.11
N LEU A 4 -1.43 -10.74 -12.48
CA LEU A 4 -0.49 -11.37 -11.57
C LEU A 4 0.86 -10.63 -11.48
N SER A 5 0.97 -9.45 -12.10
CA SER A 5 2.23 -8.69 -12.19
C SER A 5 2.78 -8.24 -10.83
N GLU A 6 1.89 -8.05 -9.84
CA GLU A 6 2.25 -7.66 -8.46
C GLU A 6 1.94 -8.78 -7.45
N ASN A 7 1.65 -10.00 -7.93
CA ASN A 7 1.28 -11.11 -7.07
C ASN A 7 2.52 -11.88 -6.59
N GLU A 8 2.87 -11.72 -5.32
CA GLU A 8 4.01 -12.38 -4.69
C GLU A 8 3.93 -13.92 -4.79
N THR A 9 2.76 -14.50 -4.55
CA THR A 9 2.54 -15.94 -4.63
C THR A 9 2.85 -16.47 -6.03
N PHE A 10 2.43 -15.76 -7.08
CA PHE A 10 2.70 -16.14 -8.46
C PHE A 10 4.21 -16.10 -8.77
N ALA A 11 4.90 -15.02 -8.39
CA ALA A 11 6.35 -14.91 -8.59
C ALA A 11 7.13 -16.00 -7.84
N ARG A 12 6.69 -16.35 -6.62
CA ARG A 12 7.26 -17.45 -5.83
C ARG A 12 7.06 -18.80 -6.52
N ARG A 13 5.84 -19.08 -7.00
CA ARG A 13 5.56 -20.30 -7.77
C ARG A 13 6.39 -20.39 -9.04
N CYS A 14 6.59 -19.29 -9.78
CA CYS A 14 7.50 -19.30 -10.92
C CYS A 14 8.91 -19.78 -10.53
N ALA A 15 9.46 -19.26 -9.43
CA ALA A 15 10.78 -19.67 -8.95
C ALA A 15 10.84 -21.15 -8.53
N GLU A 16 9.81 -21.64 -7.82
CA GLU A 16 9.70 -23.06 -7.42
C GLU A 16 9.65 -24.02 -8.61
N GLU A 17 9.04 -23.59 -9.72
CA GLU A 17 8.93 -24.37 -10.96
C GLU A 17 10.12 -24.13 -11.93
N GLY A 18 11.16 -23.40 -11.52
CA GLY A 18 12.32 -23.08 -12.37
C GLY A 18 12.03 -22.08 -13.50
N ILE A 19 10.92 -21.36 -13.42
CA ILE A 19 10.52 -20.31 -14.37
C ILE A 19 11.04 -18.96 -13.88
N LYS A 20 11.79 -18.25 -14.73
CA LYS A 20 12.22 -16.88 -14.41
C LYS A 20 11.05 -15.91 -14.52
N PHE A 21 10.60 -15.41 -13.38
CA PHE A 21 9.66 -14.29 -13.32
C PHE A 21 10.35 -13.01 -13.82
N ILE A 22 9.78 -12.36 -14.85
CA ILE A 22 10.27 -11.08 -15.37
C ILE A 22 9.63 -9.95 -14.56
N GLY A 23 10.23 -9.65 -13.42
CA GLY A 23 9.77 -8.63 -12.49
C GLY A 23 10.69 -8.51 -11.29
N PRO A 24 10.28 -7.79 -10.24
CA PRO A 24 11.06 -7.67 -9.02
C PRO A 24 11.16 -9.01 -8.27
N HIS A 25 12.14 -9.12 -7.37
CA HIS A 25 12.25 -10.27 -6.47
C HIS A 25 11.01 -10.42 -5.59
N VAL A 26 10.71 -11.66 -5.18
CA VAL A 26 9.57 -12.00 -4.29
C VAL A 26 9.58 -11.13 -3.02
N SER A 27 10.77 -10.91 -2.43
CA SER A 27 10.93 -10.04 -1.27
C SER A 27 10.50 -8.59 -1.50
N HIS A 28 10.74 -8.06 -2.71
CA HIS A 28 10.29 -6.71 -3.08
C HIS A 28 8.79 -6.67 -3.34
N LEU A 29 8.21 -7.75 -3.87
CA LEU A 29 6.75 -7.85 -4.04
C LEU A 29 6.02 -7.84 -2.68
N ASP A 30 6.53 -8.56 -1.68
CA ASP A 30 5.98 -8.48 -0.31
C ASP A 30 6.13 -7.08 0.29
N MET A 31 7.31 -6.48 0.12
CA MET A 31 7.65 -5.18 0.70
C MET A 31 6.80 -4.04 0.15
N PHE A 32 6.50 -4.07 -1.16
CA PHE A 32 5.81 -2.98 -1.85
C PHE A 32 4.35 -3.30 -2.23
N GLY A 33 3.88 -4.53 -2.02
CA GLY A 33 2.50 -4.93 -2.31
C GLY A 33 1.46 -4.34 -1.34
N ASP A 34 1.89 -4.03 -0.12
CA ASP A 34 1.07 -3.33 0.89
C ASP A 34 1.58 -1.90 1.09
N LYS A 35 0.69 -0.91 0.98
CA LYS A 35 1.06 0.51 1.10
C LYS A 35 1.58 0.91 2.49
N VAL A 36 1.14 0.22 3.55
CA VAL A 36 1.63 0.43 4.91
C VAL A 36 3.07 -0.09 5.01
N LYS A 37 3.31 -1.34 4.59
CA LYS A 37 4.68 -1.91 4.56
C LYS A 37 5.63 -1.10 3.68
N ALA A 38 5.15 -0.63 2.53
CA ALA A 38 5.92 0.22 1.62
C ALA A 38 6.30 1.55 2.30
N ARG A 39 5.36 2.18 3.03
CA ARG A 39 5.62 3.41 3.78
C ARG A 39 6.62 3.18 4.90
N GLU A 40 6.47 2.12 5.70
CA GLU A 40 7.43 1.76 6.75
C GLU A 40 8.84 1.52 6.19
N THR A 41 8.93 0.84 5.05
CA THR A 41 10.19 0.59 4.36
C THR A 41 10.84 1.91 3.91
N ALA A 42 10.06 2.84 3.35
CA ALA A 42 10.55 4.15 2.96
C ALA A 42 11.07 4.95 4.17
N ILE A 43 10.35 4.92 5.31
CA ILE A 43 10.80 5.56 6.55
C ILE A 43 12.11 4.94 7.03
N LYS A 44 12.23 3.60 7.05
CA LYS A 44 13.45 2.88 7.44
C LYS A 44 14.63 3.20 6.53
N ALA A 45 14.37 3.55 5.27
CA ALA A 45 15.36 3.98 4.28
C ALA A 45 15.67 5.49 4.35
N ASP A 46 15.22 6.20 5.38
CA ASP A 46 15.39 7.65 5.57
C ASP A 46 14.80 8.49 4.42
N LEU A 47 13.74 7.99 3.78
CA LEU A 47 13.01 8.69 2.73
C LEU A 47 11.86 9.50 3.32
N ARG A 48 11.64 10.69 2.74
CA ARG A 48 10.51 11.55 3.10
C ARG A 48 9.19 10.92 2.63
N VAL A 49 8.30 10.62 3.58
CA VAL A 49 6.94 10.13 3.29
C VAL A 49 5.89 11.19 3.54
N ILE A 50 4.74 11.05 2.86
CA ILE A 50 3.57 11.90 3.13
C ILE A 50 2.99 11.51 4.51
N PRO A 51 2.65 12.48 5.37
CA PRO A 51 1.97 12.21 6.63
C PRO A 51 0.65 11.45 6.40
N GLY A 52 0.39 10.49 7.27
CA GLY A 52 -0.74 9.57 7.17
C GLY A 52 -0.88 8.80 8.47
N THR A 53 -1.85 7.89 8.53
CA THR A 53 -1.96 6.97 9.67
C THR A 53 -0.78 6.02 9.73
N ASP A 54 -0.44 5.56 10.94
CA ASP A 54 0.64 4.60 11.18
C ASP A 54 0.26 3.15 10.87
N GLY A 55 -0.96 2.94 10.37
CA GLY A 55 -1.46 1.65 9.95
C GLY A 55 -2.85 1.76 9.30
N PRO A 56 -3.49 0.60 9.04
CA PRO A 56 -4.87 0.55 8.59
C PRO A 56 -5.82 1.23 9.59
N ILE A 57 -6.90 1.82 9.06
CA ILE A 57 -7.98 2.36 9.88
C ILE A 57 -9.06 1.27 9.97
N GLU A 58 -9.33 0.79 11.18
CA GLU A 58 -10.23 -0.35 11.43
C GLU A 58 -11.72 0.04 11.44
N ASN A 59 -12.04 1.29 11.76
CA ASN A 59 -13.42 1.75 11.90
C ASN A 59 -13.59 3.24 11.58
N TYR A 60 -14.84 3.65 11.48
CA TYR A 60 -15.22 5.01 11.12
C TYR A 60 -14.77 6.03 12.17
N GLU A 61 -14.87 5.68 13.46
CA GLU A 61 -14.51 6.56 14.57
C GLU A 61 -13.02 6.92 14.54
N ALA A 62 -12.15 5.94 14.27
CA ALA A 62 -10.72 6.17 14.08
C ALA A 62 -10.43 7.03 12.84
N ALA A 63 -11.21 6.89 11.76
CA ALA A 63 -11.09 7.75 10.59
C ALA A 63 -11.41 9.22 10.92
N VAL A 64 -12.47 9.46 11.69
CA VAL A 64 -12.88 10.81 12.11
C VAL A 64 -11.82 11.43 13.04
N ALA A 65 -11.32 10.68 14.02
CA ALA A 65 -10.27 11.18 14.91
C ALA A 65 -8.97 11.56 14.15
N PHE A 66 -8.59 10.75 13.16
CA PHE A 66 -7.47 11.11 12.27
C PHE A 66 -7.78 12.35 11.44
N ALA A 67 -9.00 12.49 10.91
CA ALA A 67 -9.38 13.65 10.12
C ALA A 67 -9.33 14.96 10.92
N GLU A 68 -9.72 14.92 12.20
CA GLU A 68 -9.68 16.08 13.10
C GLU A 68 -8.25 16.52 13.43
N THR A 69 -7.29 15.58 13.43
CA THR A 69 -5.87 15.88 13.70
C THR A 69 -5.09 16.27 12.44
N ALA A 70 -5.33 15.58 11.31
CA ALA A 70 -4.63 15.81 10.05
C ALA A 70 -5.19 17.01 9.25
N GLY A 71 -6.48 17.31 9.42
CA GLY A 71 -7.19 18.33 8.65
C GLY A 71 -7.53 17.88 7.23
N PHE A 72 -8.44 18.61 6.60
CA PHE A 72 -8.85 18.38 5.22
C PHE A 72 -8.03 19.21 4.23
N PRO A 73 -7.83 18.75 2.98
CA PRO A 73 -8.40 17.53 2.40
C PRO A 73 -7.60 16.26 2.69
N LEU A 74 -8.30 15.12 2.72
CA LEU A 74 -7.73 13.80 2.96
C LEU A 74 -7.85 12.90 1.72
N MET A 75 -6.91 11.97 1.60
CA MET A 75 -6.97 10.91 0.61
C MET A 75 -7.07 9.55 1.30
N ILE A 76 -8.20 8.89 1.11
CA ILE A 76 -8.44 7.53 1.60
C ILE A 76 -7.90 6.57 0.55
N LYS A 77 -7.05 5.62 0.96
CA LYS A 77 -6.45 4.63 0.08
C LYS A 77 -6.61 3.23 0.66
N ALA A 78 -7.12 2.31 -0.13
CA ALA A 78 -7.09 0.88 0.18
C ALA A 78 -5.64 0.40 0.30
N THR A 79 -5.36 -0.41 1.34
CA THR A 79 -4.03 -0.94 1.66
C THR A 79 -3.46 -1.81 0.54
N SER A 80 -4.29 -2.65 -0.07
CA SER A 80 -3.95 -3.61 -1.13
C SER A 80 -4.50 -3.24 -2.53
N GLY A 81 -4.83 -1.97 -2.77
CA GLY A 81 -5.39 -1.50 -4.05
C GLY A 81 -4.34 -0.98 -5.04
N GLY A 82 -4.40 -1.44 -6.30
CA GLY A 82 -3.55 -1.00 -7.41
C GLY A 82 -4.32 -0.38 -8.58
N GLY A 83 -3.63 0.36 -9.45
CA GLY A 83 -4.22 0.92 -10.68
C GLY A 83 -5.32 1.97 -10.49
N GLY A 84 -5.28 2.72 -9.38
CA GLY A 84 -6.24 3.79 -9.09
C GLY A 84 -7.51 3.34 -8.37
N LYS A 85 -7.73 2.04 -8.18
CA LYS A 85 -8.91 1.48 -7.50
C LYS A 85 -8.76 1.57 -5.98
N GLY A 86 -9.86 1.89 -5.30
CA GLY A 86 -9.89 2.02 -3.84
C GLY A 86 -9.21 3.30 -3.34
N ASN A 87 -9.17 4.37 -4.15
CA ASN A 87 -8.77 5.70 -3.70
C ASN A 87 -10.01 6.61 -3.67
N ALA A 88 -10.19 7.39 -2.60
CA ALA A 88 -11.25 8.39 -2.49
C ALA A 88 -10.69 9.70 -1.95
N TYR A 89 -11.18 10.82 -2.49
CA TYR A 89 -10.86 12.15 -2.01
C TYR A 89 -11.94 12.63 -1.06
N CYS A 90 -11.54 13.07 0.13
CA CYS A 90 -12.43 13.61 1.14
C CYS A 90 -12.07 15.08 1.37
N ALA A 91 -12.96 15.99 0.98
CA ALA A 91 -12.70 17.43 1.02
C ALA A 91 -13.15 18.09 2.33
N TYR A 92 -14.07 17.46 3.05
CA TYR A 92 -14.73 17.97 4.25
C TYR A 92 -15.28 16.80 5.08
N LYS A 93 -15.68 17.09 6.32
CA LYS A 93 -16.25 16.12 7.26
C LYS A 93 -17.56 15.51 6.76
#